data_AF-A0A2I3C3C1-F1
#
_entry.id   AF-A0A2I3C3C1-F1
#
_cell.length_a   1.000
_cell.length_b   1.000
_cell.length_c   1.000
_cell.angle_alpha   90.00
_cell.angle_beta   90.00
_cell.angle_gamma   90.00
#
_symmetry.space_group_name_H-M   'P 1'
#
loop_
_entity.id
_entity.type
_entity.pdbx_description
1 polymer ?
#
loop_
_entity_poly.entity_id
_entity_poly.type
_entity_poly.pdbx_seq_one_letter_code
_entity_poly.pdbx_strand_id
1 'polypeptide(L)'
;MLKPSDKWNWYFDEQKACLMLDLGEEMIFQTNLSRKLLVNCAFSNSEFTVDDASAFQTFNERIRCLDISEYRQAELTLYCVAAKRFS
;
A
#
# COMPACT_ATOMS: atom_id res chain seq x y z
N MET A 1 10.28 -11.21 -3.86
CA MET A 1 9.77 -10.68 -2.57
C MET A 1 9.90 -9.17 -2.60
N LEU A 2 8.78 -8.44 -2.55
CA LEU A 2 8.75 -6.97 -2.49
C LEU A 2 9.46 -6.50 -1.21
N LYS A 3 10.29 -5.47 -1.33
CA LYS A 3 10.98 -4.85 -0.20
C LYS A 3 10.60 -3.37 -0.17
N PRO A 4 10.20 -2.84 1.00
CA PRO A 4 9.96 -1.42 1.14
C PRO A 4 11.16 -0.61 0.68
N SER A 5 10.91 0.43 -0.10
CA SER A 5 11.92 1.39 -0.55
C SER A 5 11.45 2.80 -0.27
N ASP A 6 12.41 3.68 -0.01
CA ASP A 6 12.31 5.13 0.02
C ASP A 6 11.78 5.75 -1.28
N LYS A 7 11.84 5.02 -2.40
CA LYS A 7 11.28 5.46 -3.69
C LYS A 7 9.77 5.28 -3.78
N TRP A 8 9.15 4.62 -2.82
CA TRP A 8 7.72 4.32 -2.87
C TRP A 8 6.90 5.55 -2.51
N ASN A 9 5.84 5.80 -3.27
CA ASN A 9 5.02 7.00 -3.12
C ASN A 9 3.53 6.68 -3.25
N TRP A 10 2.76 7.08 -2.24
CA TRP A 10 1.31 7.06 -2.27
C TRP A 10 0.78 8.26 -3.05
N TYR A 11 -0.20 8.02 -3.91
CA TYR A 11 -0.93 9.06 -4.62
C TYR A 11 -2.36 8.62 -4.89
N PHE A 12 -3.28 9.57 -4.99
CA PHE A 12 -4.65 9.29 -5.38
C PHE A 12 -4.81 9.46 -6.89
N ASP A 13 -5.32 8.43 -7.56
CA ASP A 13 -5.63 8.49 -8.98
C ASP A 13 -7.08 8.98 -9.16
N GLU A 14 -7.22 10.18 -9.72
CA GLU A 14 -8.51 10.82 -9.98
C GLU A 14 -9.35 10.10 -11.05
N GLN A 15 -8.71 9.42 -12.02
CA GLN A 15 -9.42 8.71 -13.09
C GLN A 15 -10.02 7.39 -12.58
N LYS A 16 -9.25 6.65 -11.77
CA LYS A 16 -9.68 5.39 -11.16
C LYS A 16 -10.42 5.58 -9.85
N ALA A 17 -10.38 6.79 -9.28
CA ALA A 17 -10.95 7.17 -7.99
C ALA A 17 -10.51 6.28 -6.82
N CYS A 18 -9.25 5.84 -6.85
CA CYS A 18 -8.66 4.96 -5.85
C CYS A 18 -7.24 5.39 -5.45
N LEU A 19 -6.82 5.02 -4.24
CA LEU A 19 -5.45 5.19 -3.80
C LEU A 19 -4.51 4.23 -4.54
N MET A 20 -3.36 4.73 -4.97
CA MET A 20 -2.32 3.98 -5.66
C MET A 20 -0.98 4.14 -4.93
N LEU A 21 -0.11 3.17 -5.11
CA LEU A 21 1.26 3.17 -4.62
C LEU A 21 2.20 2.96 -5.81
N ASP A 22 3.03 3.94 -6.08
CA ASP A 22 4.18 3.79 -6.97
C ASP A 22 5.27 3.02 -6.20
N LEU A 23 5.68 1.87 -6.72
CA LEU A 23 6.72 1.03 -6.12
C LEU A 23 8.11 1.29 -6.74
N GLY A 24 8.20 2.22 -7.70
CA GLY A 24 9.35 2.42 -8.56
C GLY A 24 9.46 1.34 -9.66
N GLU A 25 10.48 1.49 -10.52
CA GLU A 25 10.80 0.52 -11.60
C GLU A 25 9.58 0.15 -12.48
N GLU A 26 8.73 1.13 -12.79
CA GLU A 26 7.50 0.97 -13.60
C GLU A 26 6.44 0.04 -12.95
N MET A 27 6.61 -0.30 -11.67
CA MET A 27 5.65 -1.09 -10.91
C MET A 27 4.69 -0.18 -10.14
N ILE A 28 3.39 -0.38 -10.35
CA ILE A 28 2.34 0.37 -9.65
C ILE A 28 1.40 -0.63 -8.98
N PHE A 29 1.13 -0.40 -7.69
CA PHE A 29 0.12 -1.13 -6.94
C PHE A 29 -1.16 -0.31 -6.83
N GLN A 30 -2.27 -0.88 -7.31
CA GLN A 30 -3.60 -0.29 -7.21
C GLN A 30 -4.31 -0.86 -5.99
N THR A 31 -4.72 0.01 -5.06
CA THR A 31 -5.53 -0.42 -3.92
C THR A 31 -7.02 -0.50 -4.26
N ASN A 32 -7.79 -1.24 -3.46
CA ASN A 32 -9.26 -1.22 -3.53
C ASN A 32 -9.90 -0.13 -2.65
N LEU A 33 -9.11 0.84 -2.16
CA LEU A 33 -9.61 1.95 -1.33
C LEU A 33 -10.15 3.06 -2.23
N SER A 34 -11.48 3.14 -2.31
CA SER A 34 -12.18 4.20 -3.05
C SER A 34 -12.20 5.52 -2.27
N ARG A 35 -12.40 6.64 -2.98
CA ARG A 35 -12.55 8.00 -2.39
C ARG A 35 -13.39 8.07 -1.11
N LYS A 36 -14.46 7.28 -0.99
CA LYS A 36 -15.38 7.30 0.17
C LYS A 36 -14.80 6.69 1.44
N LEU A 37 -13.79 5.83 1.31
CA LEU A 37 -13.12 5.14 2.40
C LEU A 37 -11.83 5.85 2.82
N LEU A 38 -11.47 6.93 2.13
CA LEU A 38 -10.21 7.62 2.31
C LEU A 38 -10.37 8.87 3.16
N VAL A 39 -9.44 9.09 4.08
CA VAL A 39 -9.28 10.35 4.79
C VAL A 39 -8.69 11.43 3.87
N ASN A 40 -8.87 12.70 4.23
CA ASN A 40 -8.46 13.83 3.38
C ASN A 40 -6.96 13.84 3.03
N CYS A 41 -6.07 13.32 3.87
CA CYS A 41 -4.64 13.28 3.59
C CYS A 41 -4.25 12.27 2.49
N ALA A 42 -5.15 11.34 2.12
CA ALA A 42 -4.92 10.40 1.04
C ALA A 42 -4.92 11.08 -0.36
N PHE A 43 -5.53 12.27 -0.48
CA PHE A 43 -5.61 13.01 -1.74
C PHE A 43 -4.37 13.87 -2.02
N SER A 44 -3.37 13.83 -1.13
CA SER A 44 -2.07 14.48 -1.33
C SER A 44 -1.01 13.42 -1.54
N ASN A 45 -0.07 13.67 -2.45
CA ASN A 45 1.07 12.78 -2.65
C ASN A 45 1.86 12.67 -1.36
N SER A 46 2.24 11.45 -0.99
CA SER A 46 2.93 11.19 0.26
C SER A 46 3.92 10.06 0.10
N GLU A 47 5.13 10.27 0.63
CA GLU A 47 6.16 9.24 0.63
C GLU A 47 5.77 8.05 1.52
N PHE A 48 6.29 6.88 1.15
CA PHE A 48 6.20 5.69 1.98
C PHE A 48 7.15 5.84 3.16
N THR A 49 6.57 6.01 4.35
CA THR A 49 7.34 6.40 5.55
C THR A 49 7.99 5.19 6.23
N VAL A 50 8.88 5.46 7.19
CA VAL A 50 9.44 4.42 8.07
C VAL A 50 8.34 3.71 8.87
N ASP A 51 7.29 4.44 9.29
CA ASP A 51 6.11 3.86 9.94
C ASP A 51 5.35 2.90 9.02
N ASP A 52 5.24 3.22 7.73
CA ASP A 52 4.64 2.31 6.74
C ASP A 52 5.50 1.06 6.55
N ALA A 53 6.82 1.20 6.51
CA ALA A 53 7.74 0.06 6.42
C ALA A 53 7.64 -0.87 7.63
N SER A 54 7.53 -0.30 8.83
CA SER A 54 7.31 -1.05 10.06
C SER A 54 5.95 -1.78 10.04
N ALA A 55 4.89 -1.11 9.58
CA ALA A 55 3.57 -1.71 9.41
C ALA A 55 3.60 -2.84 8.37
N PHE A 56 4.28 -2.63 7.23
CA PHE A 56 4.46 -3.63 6.18
C PHE A 56 5.11 -4.89 6.73
N GLN A 57 6.21 -4.77 7.47
CA GLN A 57 6.87 -5.92 8.07
C GLN A 57 5.95 -6.67 9.02
N THR A 58 5.26 -5.94 9.91
CA THR A 58 4.34 -6.51 10.90
C THR A 58 3.20 -7.30 10.23
N PHE A 59 2.58 -6.73 9.19
CA PHE A 59 1.52 -7.40 8.45
C PHE A 59 2.05 -8.58 7.64
N ASN A 60 3.20 -8.43 6.98
CA ASN A 60 3.82 -9.50 6.20
C ASN A 60 4.14 -10.72 7.05
N GLU A 61 4.68 -10.54 8.26
CA GLU A 61 4.95 -11.64 9.20
C GLU A 61 3.68 -12.42 9.57
N ARG A 62 2.53 -11.73 9.73
CA ARG A 62 1.24 -12.37 10.02
C ARG A 62 0.63 -13.04 8.79
N ILE A 63 0.71 -12.39 7.64
CA ILE A 63 0.13 -12.86 6.36
C ILE A 63 0.91 -14.04 5.79
N ARG A 64 2.21 -14.14 6.07
CA ARG A 64 3.05 -15.30 5.70
C ARG A 64 2.59 -16.62 6.29
N CYS A 65 1.80 -16.59 7.37
CA CYS A 65 1.17 -17.78 7.93
C CYS A 65 -0.06 -18.25 7.15
N LEU A 66 -0.55 -17.47 6.18
CA LEU A 66 -1.68 -17.82 5.34
C LEU A 66 -1.24 -18.65 4.13
N ASP A 67 -2.00 -19.69 3.82
CA ASP A 67 -1.77 -20.57 2.66
C ASP A 67 -2.28 -19.93 1.35
N ILE A 68 -1.66 -18.81 0.99
CA ILE A 68 -1.93 -18.06 -0.25
C ILE A 68 -0.60 -17.77 -0.97
N SER A 69 -0.67 -17.50 -2.27
CA SER A 69 0.53 -17.22 -3.07
C SER A 69 1.30 -16.01 -2.55
N GLU A 70 2.63 -16.01 -2.70
CA GLU A 70 3.50 -14.89 -2.30
C GLU A 70 3.05 -13.55 -2.91
N TYR A 71 2.53 -13.57 -4.14
CA TYR A 71 1.95 -12.39 -4.78
C TYR A 71 0.75 -11.84 -3.99
N ARG A 72 -0.21 -12.70 -3.63
CA ARG A 72 -1.36 -12.31 -2.81
C ARG A 72 -0.95 -11.89 -1.40
N GLN A 73 0.08 -12.51 -0.83
CA GLN A 73 0.60 -12.10 0.48
C GLN A 73 1.12 -10.66 0.42
N ALA A 74 1.89 -10.32 -0.61
CA ALA A 74 2.40 -8.96 -0.80
C ALA A 74 1.27 -7.96 -1.09
N GLU A 75 0.32 -8.32 -1.96
CA GLU A 75 -0.86 -7.51 -2.28
C GLU A 75 -1.66 -7.17 -1.02
N LEU A 76 -1.96 -8.18 -0.20
CA LEU A 76 -2.70 -8.03 1.04
C LEU A 76 -1.93 -7.19 2.07
N THR A 77 -0.61 -7.39 2.16
CA THR A 77 0.26 -6.62 3.06
C THR A 77 0.21 -5.13 2.70
N LEU A 78 0.40 -4.79 1.42
CA LEU A 78 0.33 -3.40 0.94
C LEU A 78 -1.05 -2.79 1.17
N TYR A 79 -2.11 -3.57 0.95
CA TYR A 79 -3.47 -3.13 1.24
C TYR A 79 -3.68 -2.83 2.73
N CYS A 80 -3.18 -3.68 3.64
CA CYS A 80 -3.28 -3.44 5.08
C CYS A 80 -2.54 -2.16 5.51
N VAL A 81 -1.37 -1.88 4.93
CA VAL A 81 -0.64 -0.62 5.20
C VAL A 81 -1.45 0.58 4.72
N ALA A 82 -1.99 0.51 3.50
CA ALA A 82 -2.82 1.56 2.93
C ALA A 82 -4.06 1.84 3.80
N ALA A 83 -4.76 0.79 4.22
CA ALA A 83 -5.93 0.89 5.08
C ALA A 83 -5.56 1.50 6.45
N LYS A 84 -4.50 0.99 7.11
CA LYS A 84 -4.03 1.54 8.39
C LYS A 84 -3.75 3.05 8.34
N ARG A 85 -3.19 3.54 7.24
CA ARG A 85 -2.79 4.94 7.09
C ARG A 85 -3.91 5.84 6.60
N PHE A 86 -4.78 5.35 5.73
CA PHE A 86 -5.70 6.17 4.96
C PHE A 86 -7.19 5.84 5.13
N SER A 87 -7.58 4.83 5.92
CA SER A 87 -8.98 4.51 6.24
C SER A 87 -9.35 4.76 7.71
#